data_AF-A0A2J8XNL0-F1
#
_entry.id   AF-A0A2J8XNL0-F1
#
_cell.length_a   1.000
_cell.length_b   1.000
_cell.length_c   1.000
_cell.angle_alpha   90.00
_cell.angle_beta   90.00
_cell.angle_gamma   90.00
#
_symmetry.space_group_name_H-M   'P 1'
#
loop_
_entity.id
_entity.type
_entity.pdbx_description
1 polymer ?
#
loop_
_entity_poly.entity_id
_entity_poly.type
_entity_poly.pdbx_seq_one_letter_code
_entity_poly.pdbx_strand_id
1 'polypeptide(L)'
;MGPAGCAFTLLLLLGISDRDYHSTLQEAEVPIIDRQACEHLYNPIGIFLPALEPVIKEDKICAGDTQNMKDSCKGDSGGPLSCHIDGVWIQIGVVSWGLECGKSLPGVYTNVIYYQKWINATISRANNLDFSDFLFPIVLLSLALLRPSCAFGPNIIHRVGTVAEAVACIQGWEENAWRFSPRGRE
;
A
#
# COMPACT_ATOMS: atom_id res chain seq x y z
N MET A 1 -21.05 32.65 -4.65
CA MET A 1 -20.53 31.28 -4.77
C MET A 1 -19.12 31.39 -5.31
N GLY A 2 -18.11 31.43 -4.43
CA GLY A 2 -16.70 31.37 -4.83
C GLY A 2 -16.33 29.95 -5.26
N PRO A 3 -15.27 29.75 -6.07
CA PRO A 3 -14.88 28.41 -6.47
C PRO A 3 -14.55 27.60 -5.22
N ALA A 4 -15.09 26.39 -5.11
CA ALA A 4 -14.72 25.46 -4.06
C ALA A 4 -13.18 25.33 -4.02
N GLY A 5 -12.58 25.44 -2.84
CA GLY A 5 -11.13 25.37 -2.64
C GLY A 5 -10.59 24.02 -3.10
N CYS A 6 -10.10 23.96 -4.33
CA CYS A 6 -9.83 22.71 -5.02
C CYS A 6 -8.41 22.16 -4.80
N ALA A 7 -7.51 22.80 -4.06
CA ALA A 7 -6.23 22.13 -3.86
C ALA A 7 -5.49 22.58 -2.61
N PHE A 8 -5.35 21.63 -1.69
CA PHE A 8 -4.42 21.67 -0.60
C PHE A 8 -3.39 20.58 -0.86
N THR A 9 -2.12 20.94 -0.82
CA THR A 9 -1.05 19.96 -0.71
C THR A 9 -0.56 20.00 0.72
N LEU A 10 -0.60 18.85 1.41
CA LEU A 10 0.05 18.67 2.71
C LEU A 10 1.56 18.58 2.43
N LEU A 11 2.28 19.65 2.74
CA LEU A 11 3.65 19.87 2.32
C LEU A 11 4.53 20.17 3.53
N LEU A 12 5.79 19.83 3.42
CA LEU A 12 6.85 20.50 4.16
C LEU A 12 7.17 21.77 3.38
N LEU A 13 6.34 22.80 3.56
CA LEU A 13 6.57 24.11 2.96
C LEU A 13 7.89 24.68 3.48
N LEU A 14 9.02 24.49 2.80
CA LEU A 14 10.11 25.46 2.72
C LEU A 14 11.16 25.05 1.68
N GLY A 15 11.71 26.04 0.96
CA GLY A 15 12.93 25.94 0.15
C GLY A 15 14.18 25.67 0.99
N ILE A 16 14.27 24.49 1.59
CA ILE A 16 15.33 24.14 2.54
C ILE A 16 16.57 23.66 1.80
N SER A 17 17.65 24.41 2.01
CA SER A 17 19.03 23.95 1.90
C SER A 17 19.27 22.83 2.94
N ASP A 18 19.18 21.55 2.54
CA ASP A 18 19.69 20.29 3.14
C ASP A 18 19.84 20.09 4.68
N ARG A 19 19.43 21.04 5.54
CA ARG A 19 19.80 21.07 6.98
C ARG A 19 18.67 21.34 7.97
N ASP A 20 17.46 21.70 7.56
CA ASP A 20 16.35 21.97 8.49
C ASP A 20 15.02 21.43 7.96
N TYR A 21 14.77 20.13 8.15
CA TYR A 21 13.45 19.55 7.92
C TYR A 21 12.46 20.12 8.95
N HIS A 22 11.32 20.66 8.52
CA HIS A 22 10.28 21.09 9.46
C HIS A 22 9.77 19.87 10.25
N SER A 23 9.79 19.96 11.56
CA SER A 23 9.30 18.90 12.46
C SER A 23 7.77 18.82 12.54
N THR A 24 7.09 19.79 11.94
CA THR A 24 5.62 19.90 11.91
C THR A 24 5.14 19.94 10.47
N LEU A 25 4.16 19.10 10.15
CA LEU A 25 3.51 19.07 8.84
C LEU A 25 2.88 20.43 8.52
N GLN A 26 3.06 20.91 7.29
CA GLN A 26 2.43 22.13 6.79
C GLN A 26 1.42 21.81 5.69
N GLU A 27 0.67 22.82 5.26
CA GLU A 27 -0.25 22.74 4.13
C GLU A 27 -0.23 24.03 3.33
N ALA A 28 -0.39 23.95 2.02
CA ALA A 28 -0.62 25.11 1.17
C ALA A 28 -1.83 24.91 0.26
N GLU A 29 -2.65 25.95 0.18
CA GLU A 29 -3.65 26.09 -0.85
C GLU A 29 -2.99 26.55 -2.16
N VAL A 30 -3.20 25.79 -3.24
CA VAL A 30 -2.67 26.04 -4.58
C VAL A 30 -3.77 25.90 -5.62
N PRO A 31 -3.78 26.67 -6.72
CA PRO A 31 -4.75 26.49 -7.79
C PRO A 31 -4.40 25.30 -8.69
N ILE A 32 -5.42 24.64 -9.22
CA ILE A 32 -5.27 23.67 -10.31
C ILE A 32 -5.07 24.43 -11.62
N ILE A 33 -4.11 23.99 -12.42
CA ILE A 33 -3.78 24.57 -13.71
C ILE A 33 -4.23 23.61 -14.80
N ASP A 34 -4.87 24.14 -15.85
CA ASP A 34 -5.28 23.36 -17.01
C ASP A 34 -4.10 22.61 -17.62
N ARG A 35 -4.32 21.36 -18.02
CA ARG A 35 -3.25 20.48 -18.51
C ARG A 35 -2.58 21.03 -19.76
N GLN A 36 -3.33 21.61 -20.68
CA GLN A 36 -2.77 22.17 -21.93
C GLN A 36 -2.01 23.45 -21.63
N ALA A 37 -2.54 24.31 -20.76
CA ALA A 37 -1.81 25.48 -20.27
C ALA A 37 -0.48 25.07 -19.60
N CYS A 38 -0.48 24.04 -18.77
CA CYS A 38 0.73 23.50 -18.15
C CYS A 38 1.73 22.94 -19.18
N GLU A 39 1.25 22.20 -20.18
CA GLU A 39 2.10 21.73 -21.28
C GLU A 39 2.74 22.89 -22.04
N HIS A 40 2.02 23.99 -22.29
CA HIS A 40 2.58 25.15 -22.95
C HIS A 40 3.68 25.85 -22.13
N LEU A 41 3.62 25.76 -20.79
CA LEU A 41 4.68 26.26 -19.91
C LEU A 41 5.93 25.36 -19.97
N TYR A 42 5.74 24.04 -19.97
CA TYR A 42 6.84 23.07 -19.94
C TYR A 42 7.46 22.76 -21.31
N ASN A 43 6.68 22.91 -22.38
CA ASN A 43 7.05 22.56 -23.75
C ASN A 43 6.59 23.65 -24.74
N PRO A 44 7.13 24.87 -24.65
CA PRO A 44 6.70 25.99 -25.49
C PRO A 44 6.93 25.74 -26.99
N ILE A 45 7.94 24.93 -27.34
CA ILE A 45 8.23 24.55 -28.73
C ILE A 45 7.32 23.43 -29.25
N GLY A 46 6.67 22.67 -28.37
CA GLY A 46 5.74 21.59 -28.74
C GLY A 46 4.55 22.08 -29.56
N ILE A 47 4.18 23.35 -29.41
CA ILE A 47 3.16 24.03 -30.23
C ILE A 47 3.55 24.04 -31.71
N PHE A 48 4.85 24.25 -32.00
CA PHE A 48 5.37 24.34 -33.36
C PHE A 48 5.80 22.97 -33.92
N LEU A 49 5.98 21.97 -33.05
CA LEU A 49 6.44 20.64 -33.40
C LEU A 49 5.46 19.58 -32.86
N PRO A 50 4.28 19.37 -33.51
CA PRO A 50 3.25 18.47 -33.01
C PRO A 50 3.64 16.99 -33.02
N ALA A 51 4.75 16.64 -33.70
CA ALA A 51 5.33 15.30 -33.65
C ALA A 51 6.14 15.04 -32.37
N LEU A 52 6.41 16.07 -31.56
CA LEU A 52 7.12 15.93 -30.29
C LEU A 52 6.17 15.37 -29.23
N GLU A 53 6.65 14.43 -28.44
CA GLU A 53 5.86 13.84 -27.37
C GLU A 53 5.57 14.89 -26.28
N PRO A 54 4.33 14.99 -25.77
CA PRO A 54 4.00 15.92 -24.69
C PRO A 54 4.75 15.60 -23.40
N VAL A 55 5.18 16.63 -22.68
CA VAL A 55 5.80 16.49 -21.35
C VAL A 55 4.74 16.22 -20.30
N ILE A 56 3.63 16.96 -20.37
CA ILE A 56 2.46 16.89 -19.50
C ILE A 56 1.36 16.09 -20.22
N LYS A 57 1.47 14.77 -20.05
CA LYS A 57 0.53 13.78 -20.56
C LYS A 57 -0.76 13.71 -19.72
N GLU A 58 -1.73 12.93 -20.16
CA GLU A 58 -3.04 12.77 -19.50
C GLU A 58 -2.97 12.17 -18.09
N ASP A 59 -1.90 11.42 -17.81
CA ASP A 59 -1.60 10.84 -16.50
C ASP A 59 -1.04 11.86 -15.50
N LYS A 60 -0.93 13.13 -15.89
CA LYS A 60 -0.43 14.25 -15.06
C LYS A 60 -1.51 15.30 -14.80
N ILE A 61 -1.40 15.96 -13.66
CA ILE A 61 -2.16 17.15 -13.28
C ILE A 61 -1.19 18.18 -12.71
N CYS A 62 -1.39 19.45 -13.03
CA CYS A 62 -0.54 20.54 -12.56
C CYS A 62 -1.25 21.39 -11.53
N ALA A 63 -0.53 21.80 -10.50
CA ALA A 63 -1.02 22.70 -9.47
C ALA A 63 0.12 23.55 -8.93
N GLY A 64 -0.17 24.79 -8.55
CA GLY A 64 0.85 25.68 -8.00
C GLY A 64 0.49 27.14 -8.18
N ASP A 65 0.96 27.98 -7.28
CA ASP A 65 0.81 29.43 -7.33
C ASP A 65 2.20 30.06 -7.48
N THR A 66 2.59 30.32 -8.72
CA THR A 66 3.89 30.92 -9.02
C THR A 66 3.97 32.39 -8.59
N GLN A 67 2.83 33.07 -8.39
CA GLN A 67 2.81 34.46 -7.91
C GLN A 67 3.14 34.53 -6.42
N ASN A 68 2.63 33.56 -5.65
CA ASN A 68 2.85 33.47 -4.20
C ASN A 68 3.92 32.44 -3.81
N MET A 69 4.65 31.86 -4.78
CA MET A 69 5.65 30.81 -4.59
C MET A 69 5.15 29.63 -3.74
N LYS A 70 3.90 29.21 -3.97
CA LYS A 70 3.32 28.04 -3.30
C LYS A 70 3.34 26.84 -4.23
N ASP A 71 4.11 25.84 -3.86
CA ASP A 71 4.20 24.56 -4.55
C ASP A 71 4.79 23.51 -3.62
N SER A 72 4.66 22.25 -4.02
CA SER A 72 5.45 21.14 -3.50
C SER A 72 6.95 21.34 -3.69
N CYS A 73 7.74 20.83 -2.75
CA CYS A 73 9.19 20.98 -2.75
C CYS A 73 9.90 19.66 -2.42
N LYS A 74 11.19 19.74 -2.13
CA LYS A 74 12.01 18.57 -1.80
C LYS A 74 11.48 17.90 -0.53
N GLY A 75 11.23 16.60 -0.61
CA GLY A 75 10.69 15.81 0.51
C GLY A 75 9.19 15.58 0.43
N ASP A 76 8.49 16.28 -0.46
CA ASP A 76 7.03 16.16 -0.59
C ASP A 76 6.58 15.09 -1.59
N SER A 77 7.52 14.51 -2.35
CA SER A 77 7.23 13.45 -3.33
C SER A 77 6.43 12.30 -2.72
N GLY A 78 5.33 11.93 -3.38
CA GLY A 78 4.38 10.94 -2.86
C GLY A 78 3.26 11.52 -1.97
N GLY A 79 3.35 12.78 -1.57
CA GLY A 79 2.32 13.47 -0.80
C GLY A 79 1.02 13.70 -1.58
N PRO A 80 -0.13 13.86 -0.90
CA PRO A 80 -1.42 14.02 -1.54
C PRO A 80 -1.70 15.46 -1.97
N LEU A 81 -2.28 15.62 -3.17
CA LEU A 81 -2.98 16.83 -3.61
C LEU A 81 -4.48 16.58 -3.49
N SER A 82 -5.17 17.36 -2.66
CA SER A 82 -6.58 17.12 -2.30
C SER A 82 -7.48 18.32 -2.52
N CYS A 83 -8.67 18.11 -3.09
CA CYS A 83 -9.73 19.11 -3.19
C CYS A 83 -10.77 18.93 -2.08
N HIS A 84 -11.39 20.02 -1.62
CA HIS A 84 -12.62 19.93 -0.85
C HIS A 84 -13.83 20.14 -1.78
N ILE A 85 -14.54 19.07 -2.11
CA ILE A 85 -15.68 19.05 -3.05
C ILE A 85 -16.89 18.50 -2.31
N ASP A 86 -18.02 19.20 -2.35
CA ASP A 86 -19.30 18.77 -1.77
C ASP A 86 -19.21 18.31 -0.29
N GLY A 87 -18.36 18.96 0.50
CA GLY A 87 -18.18 18.66 1.92
C GLY A 87 -17.24 17.49 2.23
N VAL A 88 -16.57 16.94 1.22
CA VAL A 88 -15.59 15.85 1.38
C VAL A 88 -14.24 16.18 0.76
N TRP A 89 -13.19 15.67 1.37
CA TRP A 89 -11.84 15.76 0.84
C TRP A 89 -11.58 14.62 -0.15
N ILE A 90 -11.18 14.98 -1.37
CA ILE A 90 -10.91 14.04 -2.45
C ILE A 90 -9.46 14.22 -2.90
N GLN A 91 -8.66 13.15 -2.81
CA GLN A 91 -7.31 13.14 -3.35
C GLN A 91 -7.37 13.03 -4.88
N ILE A 92 -6.95 14.09 -5.57
CA ILE A 92 -6.93 14.16 -7.03
C ILE A 92 -5.54 13.98 -7.63
N GLY A 93 -4.50 14.13 -6.81
CA GLY A 93 -3.12 14.03 -7.26
C GLY A 93 -2.17 13.44 -6.23
N VAL A 94 -1.00 13.04 -6.72
CA VAL A 94 0.15 12.62 -5.92
C VAL A 94 1.37 13.43 -6.37
N VAL A 95 2.06 14.10 -5.46
CA VAL A 95 3.26 14.90 -5.77
C VAL A 95 4.26 14.02 -6.53
N SER A 96 4.65 14.45 -7.73
CA SER A 96 5.55 13.67 -8.59
C SER A 96 6.88 14.39 -8.76
N TRP A 97 6.87 15.54 -9.43
CA TRP A 97 8.08 16.31 -9.71
C TRP A 97 7.73 17.77 -9.97
N GLY A 98 8.72 18.64 -9.92
CA GLY A 98 8.56 20.06 -10.15
C GLY A 98 9.91 20.73 -10.27
N LEU A 99 9.91 22.02 -10.58
CA LEU A 99 11.13 22.81 -10.68
C LEU A 99 11.05 23.97 -9.69
N GLU A 100 12.14 24.14 -8.95
CA GLU A 100 12.39 25.32 -8.12
C GLU A 100 11.32 25.66 -7.07
N CYS A 101 10.49 24.69 -6.67
CA CYS A 101 9.46 24.82 -5.63
C CYS A 101 8.53 26.03 -5.86
N GLY A 102 7.91 26.09 -7.05
CA GLY A 102 6.90 27.09 -7.38
C GLY A 102 7.43 28.47 -7.75
N LYS A 103 8.73 28.64 -8.02
CA LYS A 103 9.30 29.94 -8.43
C LYS A 103 8.94 30.34 -9.86
N SER A 104 8.94 29.38 -10.79
CA SER A 104 8.88 29.65 -12.22
C SER A 104 7.84 28.81 -12.94
N LEU A 105 7.70 27.54 -12.53
CA LEU A 105 6.79 26.57 -13.12
C LEU A 105 5.94 25.92 -12.02
N PRO A 106 4.71 25.49 -12.35
CA PRO A 106 3.85 24.82 -11.39
C PRO A 106 4.35 23.39 -11.10
N GLY A 107 4.02 22.86 -9.93
CA GLY A 107 4.30 21.47 -9.61
C GLY A 107 3.50 20.51 -10.48
N VAL A 108 4.09 19.35 -10.76
CA VAL A 108 3.48 18.27 -11.54
C VAL A 108 3.19 17.08 -10.63
N TYR A 109 1.94 16.66 -10.67
CA TYR A 109 1.38 15.61 -9.85
C TYR A 109 0.90 14.46 -10.76
N THR A 110 0.95 13.23 -10.27
CA THR A 110 0.29 12.09 -10.91
C THR A 110 -1.22 12.27 -10.79
N ASN A 111 -1.95 12.16 -11.90
CA ASN A 111 -3.41 12.27 -11.94
C ASN A 111 -4.07 11.00 -11.37
N VAL A 112 -4.58 11.05 -10.14
CA VAL A 112 -5.19 9.89 -9.46
C VAL A 112 -6.41 9.38 -10.23
N ILE A 113 -7.18 10.28 -10.83
CA ILE A 113 -8.40 9.94 -11.58
C ILE A 113 -8.05 9.11 -12.81
N TYR A 114 -6.96 9.44 -13.51
CA TYR A 114 -6.46 8.66 -14.64
C TYR A 114 -6.16 7.19 -14.24
N TYR A 115 -5.59 6.98 -13.06
CA TYR A 115 -5.22 5.67 -12.55
C TYR A 115 -6.32 4.94 -11.76
N GLN A 116 -7.52 5.52 -11.63
CA GLN A 116 -8.60 4.98 -10.79
C GLN A 116 -8.93 3.51 -11.11
N LYS A 117 -8.96 3.12 -12.39
CA LYS A 117 -9.22 1.73 -12.80
C LYS A 117 -8.15 0.77 -12.26
N TRP A 118 -6.88 1.16 -12.38
CA TRP A 118 -5.76 0.35 -11.88
C TRP A 118 -5.77 0.27 -10.35
N ILE A 119 -6.04 1.38 -9.67
CA ILE A 119 -6.16 1.42 -8.20
C ILE A 119 -7.27 0.45 -7.75
N ASN A 120 -8.46 0.57 -8.32
CA ASN A 120 -9.60 -0.30 -7.98
C ASN A 120 -9.30 -1.78 -8.26
N ALA A 121 -8.69 -2.10 -9.39
CA ALA A 121 -8.31 -3.47 -9.72
C ALA A 121 -7.28 -4.03 -8.73
N THR A 122 -6.31 -3.21 -8.31
CA THR A 122 -5.26 -3.61 -7.36
C THR A 122 -5.83 -3.87 -5.98
N ILE A 123 -6.68 -2.97 -5.47
CA ILE A 123 -7.39 -3.13 -4.19
C ILE A 123 -8.28 -4.38 -4.23
N SER A 124 -9.03 -4.57 -5.32
CA SER A 124 -9.91 -5.74 -5.46
C SER A 124 -9.13 -7.06 -5.45
N ARG A 125 -7.97 -7.11 -6.12
CA ARG A 125 -7.10 -8.31 -6.08
C ARG A 125 -6.57 -8.57 -4.69
N ALA A 126 -6.13 -7.52 -3.97
CA ALA A 126 -5.64 -7.66 -2.61
C ALA A 126 -6.72 -8.17 -1.66
N ASN A 127 -7.97 -7.72 -1.81
CA ASN A 127 -9.10 -8.19 -1.01
C ASN A 127 -9.52 -9.64 -1.32
N ASN A 128 -9.18 -10.15 -2.50
CA ASN A 128 -9.41 -11.55 -2.87
C ASN A 128 -8.31 -12.49 -2.40
N LEU A 129 -7.27 -11.99 -1.73
CA LEU A 129 -6.31 -12.83 -1.01
C LEU A 129 -6.89 -13.09 0.38
N ASP A 130 -7.55 -14.23 0.55
CA ASP A 130 -8.10 -14.62 1.85
C ASP A 130 -6.94 -15.09 2.74
N PHE A 131 -6.95 -14.72 4.01
CA PHE A 131 -6.00 -15.22 5.00
C PHE A 131 -6.06 -16.76 5.08
N SER A 132 -7.19 -17.37 4.70
CA SER A 132 -7.32 -18.82 4.52
C SER A 132 -6.37 -19.41 3.49
N ASP A 133 -6.02 -18.66 2.44
CA ASP A 133 -5.12 -19.15 1.37
C ASP A 133 -3.70 -19.38 1.90
N PHE A 134 -3.32 -18.70 2.98
CA PHE A 134 -2.05 -18.90 3.67
C PHE A 134 -2.18 -19.79 4.91
N LEU A 135 -3.25 -19.64 5.69
CA LEU A 135 -3.46 -20.44 6.90
C LEU A 135 -3.71 -21.90 6.59
N PHE A 136 -4.46 -22.23 5.54
CA PHE A 136 -4.80 -23.61 5.21
C PHE A 136 -3.55 -24.46 4.88
N PRO A 137 -2.64 -24.04 3.98
CA PRO A 137 -1.41 -24.79 3.75
C PRO A 137 -0.47 -24.79 4.96
N ILE A 138 -0.41 -23.71 5.75
CA ILE A 138 0.41 -23.69 6.98
C ILE A 138 -0.15 -24.64 8.04
N VAL A 139 -1.47 -24.69 8.23
CA VAL A 139 -2.14 -25.61 9.16
C VAL A 139 -1.97 -27.04 8.67
N LEU A 140 -2.21 -27.33 7.39
CA LEU A 140 -1.98 -28.66 6.82
C LEU A 140 -0.52 -29.11 6.93
N LEU A 141 0.44 -28.21 6.69
CA LEU A 141 1.86 -28.50 6.86
C LEU A 141 2.20 -28.72 8.33
N SER A 142 1.64 -27.92 9.24
CA SER A 142 1.84 -28.08 10.68
C SER A 142 1.25 -29.40 11.20
N LEU A 143 0.06 -29.80 10.72
CA LEU A 143 -0.56 -31.10 11.03
C LEU A 143 0.22 -32.26 10.42
N ALA A 144 0.79 -32.09 9.22
CA ALA A 144 1.66 -33.10 8.60
C ALA A 144 3.01 -33.25 9.32
N LEU A 145 3.53 -32.17 9.92
CA LEU A 145 4.78 -32.18 10.69
C LEU A 145 4.56 -32.59 12.17
N LEU A 146 3.39 -32.28 12.73
CA LEU A 146 2.89 -32.81 14.00
C LEU A 146 2.41 -34.23 13.76
N ARG A 147 3.37 -35.16 13.59
CA ARG A 147 3.06 -36.59 13.58
C ARG A 147 2.15 -36.93 14.77
N PRO A 148 1.08 -37.73 14.58
CA PRO A 148 0.18 -38.11 15.65
C PRO A 148 1.00 -38.68 16.81
N SER A 149 0.71 -38.21 18.01
CA SER A 149 1.43 -38.58 19.23
C SER A 149 0.43 -39.20 20.19
N CYS A 150 0.73 -40.38 20.73
CA CYS A 150 -0.12 -41.04 21.72
C CYS A 150 0.47 -40.83 23.11
N ALA A 151 -0.38 -40.50 24.09
CA ALA A 151 0.01 -40.43 25.49
C ALA A 151 -0.31 -41.77 26.18
N PHE A 152 0.71 -42.42 26.73
CA PHE A 152 0.60 -43.69 27.44
C PHE A 152 0.88 -43.47 28.94
N GLY A 153 -0.16 -43.21 29.73
CA GLY A 153 -0.05 -42.92 31.17
C GLY A 153 0.40 -41.49 31.51
N PRO A 154 0.56 -41.15 32.81
CA PRO A 154 0.99 -39.81 33.21
C PRO A 154 2.47 -39.63 32.85
N ASN A 155 2.72 -38.89 31.76
CA ASN A 155 4.01 -38.36 31.30
C ASN A 155 4.82 -39.15 30.25
N ILE A 156 4.22 -40.05 29.45
CA ILE A 156 4.92 -40.66 28.30
C ILE A 156 4.20 -40.32 26.99
N ILE A 157 4.85 -39.56 26.12
CA ILE A 157 4.36 -39.20 24.78
C ILE A 157 5.19 -39.95 23.75
N HIS A 158 4.56 -40.85 23.00
CA HIS A 158 5.20 -41.60 21.91
C HIS A 158 4.79 -41.03 20.55
N ARG A 159 5.77 -40.74 19.69
CA ARG A 159 5.55 -40.29 18.31
C ARG A 159 5.20 -41.49 17.43
N VAL A 160 4.14 -41.36 16.65
CA VAL A 160 3.65 -42.44 15.78
C VAL A 160 4.02 -42.17 14.34
N GLY A 161 4.47 -43.19 13.61
CA GLY A 161 5.00 -43.07 12.25
C GLY A 161 3.96 -43.28 11.16
N THR A 162 2.86 -43.99 11.45
CA THR A 162 1.86 -44.39 10.45
C THR A 162 0.42 -44.25 10.96
N VAL A 163 -0.54 -44.15 10.02
CA VAL A 163 -1.97 -44.08 10.34
C VAL A 163 -2.45 -45.35 11.07
N ALA A 164 -1.90 -46.52 10.72
CA ALA A 164 -2.26 -47.79 11.36
C ALA A 164 -1.89 -47.83 12.86
N GLU A 165 -0.70 -47.34 13.20
CA GLU A 165 -0.25 -47.25 14.59
C GLU A 165 -1.07 -46.21 15.38
N ALA A 166 -1.53 -45.13 14.74
CA ALA A 166 -2.36 -44.11 15.39
C ALA A 166 -3.78 -44.63 15.67
N VAL A 167 -4.37 -45.41 14.76
CA VAL A 167 -5.67 -46.09 14.95
C VAL A 167 -5.58 -47.15 16.06
N ALA A 168 -4.46 -47.88 16.14
CA ALA A 168 -4.21 -48.84 17.22
C ALA A 168 -4.18 -48.17 18.62
N CYS A 169 -3.71 -46.93 18.73
CA CYS A 169 -3.78 -46.17 20.00
C CYS A 169 -5.21 -45.86 20.44
N ILE A 170 -6.13 -45.57 19.51
CA ILE A 170 -7.54 -45.28 19.83
C ILE A 170 -8.25 -46.57 20.26
N GLN A 171 -8.02 -47.67 19.54
CA GLN A 171 -8.64 -48.96 19.84
C GLN A 171 -8.15 -49.55 21.18
N GLY A 172 -6.88 -49.34 21.55
CA GLY A 172 -6.35 -49.76 22.87
C GLY A 172 -6.95 -49.02 24.06
N TRP A 173 -7.65 -47.90 23.84
CA TRP A 173 -8.35 -47.12 24.87
C TRP A 173 -9.75 -47.68 25.18
N GLU A 174 -10.45 -48.25 24.19
CA GLU A 174 -11.80 -48.82 24.37
C GLU A 174 -11.78 -50.14 25.17
N GLU A 175 -10.69 -50.91 25.13
CA GLU A 175 -10.67 -52.24 25.78
C GLU A 175 -10.11 -52.27 27.23
N ASN A 176 -9.76 -51.14 27.85
CA ASN A 176 -9.18 -51.12 29.22
C ASN A 176 -8.01 -52.13 29.40
N ALA A 177 -7.23 -52.42 28.37
CA ALA A 177 -6.20 -53.46 28.37
C ALA A 177 -4.92 -53.11 29.18
N TRP A 178 -5.00 -52.18 30.14
CA TRP A 178 -3.89 -51.78 31.04
C TRP A 178 -3.64 -52.76 32.20
N ARG A 179 -4.08 -54.00 32.08
CA ARG A 179 -3.91 -55.02 33.12
C ARG A 179 -3.02 -56.18 32.64
N PHE A 180 -1.81 -55.89 32.17
CA PHE A 180 -0.74 -56.88 32.19
C PHE A 180 0.54 -56.34 32.84
N SER A 181 0.84 -57.01 33.96
CA SER A 181 1.91 -56.90 34.93
C SER A 181 3.34 -56.72 34.36
N PRO A 182 4.25 -56.05 35.10
CA PRO A 182 5.68 -56.05 34.80
C PRO A 182 6.30 -57.38 35.29
N ARG A 183 6.85 -58.18 34.38
CA ARG A 183 8.00 -59.11 34.56
C ARG A 183 8.01 -60.15 33.43
N GLY A 184 9.16 -60.30 32.75
CA GLY A 184 9.42 -61.48 31.92
C GLY A 184 10.54 -61.28 30.91
N ARG A 185 11.76 -61.55 31.36
CA ARG A 185 12.99 -61.81 30.61
C ARG A 185 12.80 -62.86 29.51
N GLU A 186 13.30 -62.59 28.30
CA GLU A 186 14.26 -63.39 27.51
C GLU A 186 14.77 -62.54 26.33
#